data_AF-A0A016WA28-F1
#
_entry.id   AF-A0A016WA28-F1
#
_cell.length_a   1.000
_cell.length_b   1.000
_cell.length_c   1.000
_cell.angle_alpha   90.00
_cell.angle_beta   90.00
_cell.angle_gamma   90.00
#
_symmetry.space_group_name_H-M   'P 1'
#
loop_
_entity.id
_entity.type
_entity.pdbx_description
1 polymer ?
#
loop_
_entity_poly.entity_id
_entity_poly.type
_entity_poly.pdbx_seq_one_letter_code
_entity_poly.pdbx_strand_id
1 'polypeptide(L)' 'MFASEQKEDLERQTQAWSERLARFGLRLNVKKTGYMTTNLDEHSIIQVDGNGIRRTDYFKYLGSTLS' A
#
# COMPACT_ATOMS: atom_id res chain seq x y z
N MET A 1 -1.71 5.47 6.23
CA MET A 1 -1.85 5.59 4.77
C MET A 1 -0.57 6.24 4.28
N PHE A 2 0.09 5.67 3.27
CA PHE A 2 1.29 6.26 2.66
C PHE A 2 0.87 6.97 1.37
N ALA A 3 1.57 8.05 1.05
CA ALA A 3 1.36 8.81 -0.17
C ALA A 3 2.72 9.32 -0.65
N SER A 4 2.97 9.23 -1.94
CA SER A 4 4.16 9.75 -2.61
C SER A 4 3.78 10.07 -4.06
N GLU A 5 4.47 11.03 -4.65
CA GLU A 5 4.27 11.39 -6.05
C GLU A 5 4.87 10.35 -6.99
N GLN A 6 5.97 9.72 -6.57
CA GLN A 6 6.67 8.70 -7.32
C GLN A 6 6.30 7.30 -6.83
N LYS A 7 6.12 6.38 -7.77
CA LYS A 7 5.78 4.98 -7.49
C LYS A 7 6.90 4.30 -6.69
N GLU A 8 8.15 4.56 -7.05
CA GLU A 8 9.35 3.99 -6.42
C GLU A 8 9.46 4.40 -4.95
N ASP A 9 9.09 5.64 -4.64
CA ASP A 9 9.07 6.14 -3.26
C ASP A 9 7.96 5.46 -2.45
N LEU A 10 6.77 5.27 -3.05
CA LEU A 10 5.69 4.53 -2.41
C LEU A 10 6.06 3.07 -2.13
N GLU A 11 6.76 2.41 -3.06
CA GLU A 11 7.32 1.07 -2.87
C GLU A 11 8.30 1.04 -1.69
N ARG A 12 9.25 1.97 -1.66
CA ARG A 12 10.23 2.09 -0.55
C ARG A 12 9.57 2.33 0.80
N GLN A 13 8.58 3.22 0.86
CA GLN A 13 7.83 3.49 2.09
C GLN A 13 7.05 2.26 2.57
N THR A 14 6.39 1.55 1.64
CA THR A 14 5.61 0.36 1.98
C THR A 14 6.52 -0.80 2.41
N GLN A 15 7.70 -0.92 1.78
CA GLN A 15 8.74 -1.87 2.17
C GLN A 15 9.26 -1.60 3.59
N ALA A 16 9.68 -0.36 3.87
CA ALA A 16 10.13 0.04 5.20
C ALA A 16 9.06 -0.19 6.28
N TRP A 17 7.78 -0.03 5.92
CA TRP A 17 6.68 -0.35 6.82
C TRP A 17 6.51 -1.86 7.06
N SER A 18 6.63 -2.68 6.01
CA SER A 18 6.58 -4.14 6.16
C SER A 18 7.70 -4.65 7.08
N GLU A 19 8.92 -4.15 6.90
CA GLU A 19 10.06 -4.45 7.77
C GLU A 19 9.82 -4.00 9.21
N ARG A 20 9.19 -2.83 9.41
CA ARG A 20 8.84 -2.34 10.75
C ARG A 20 7.77 -3.23 11.40
N LEU A 21 6.76 -3.67 10.66
CA LEU A 21 5.74 -4.61 11.16
C LEU A 21 6.38 -5.94 11.59
N ALA A 22 7.32 -6.47 10.80
CA ALA A 22 8.02 -7.71 11.10
C ALA A 22 8.75 -7.68 12.45
N ARG A 23 9.30 -6.51 12.85
CA ARG A 23 9.93 -6.32 14.18
C ARG A 23 8.97 -6.52 15.35
N PHE A 24 7.66 -6.40 15.11
CA PHE A 24 6.61 -6.63 16.10
C PHE A 24 5.89 -7.98 15.90
N GLY A 25 6.40 -8.86 15.04
CA GLY A 25 5.74 -10.13 14.70
C GLY A 25 4.48 -9.97 13.86
N LEU A 26 4.27 -8.80 13.25
CA LEU A 26 3.14 -8.51 12.37
C LEU A 26 3.56 -8.62 10.91
N ARG A 27 2.59 -8.84 10.02
CA ARG A 27 2.81 -8.91 8.56
C ARG A 27 1.75 -8.12 7.81
N LEU A 28 2.18 -7.41 6.76
CA LEU A 28 1.27 -6.75 5.84
C LEU A 28 0.44 -7.78 5.06
N ASN A 29 -0.89 -7.61 5.06
CA ASN A 29 -1.78 -8.45 4.25
C ASN A 29 -1.89 -7.90 2.84
N VAL A 30 -0.95 -8.29 1.98
CA VAL A 30 -0.88 -7.87 0.56
C VAL A 30 -2.19 -8.10 -0.20
N LYS A 31 -2.95 -9.15 0.13
CA LYS A 31 -4.25 -9.44 -0.53
C LYS A 31 -5.36 -8.45 -0.15
N LYS A 32 -5.26 -7.81 1.01
CA LYS A 32 -6.24 -6.82 1.52
C LYS A 32 -5.75 -5.37 1.38
N THR A 33 -4.48 -5.18 1.05
CA THR A 33 -3.91 -3.87 0.77
C THR A 33 -4.04 -3.57 -0.72
N GLY A 34 -4.47 -2.37 -1.06
CA GLY A 34 -4.45 -1.83 -2.42
C GLY A 34 -3.76 -0.47 -2.41
N TYR A 35 -3.20 -0.08 -3.55
CA TYR A 35 -2.69 1.27 -3.75
C TYR A 35 -3.60 2.03 -4.74
N MET A 36 -3.58 3.35 -4.68
CA MET A 36 -4.35 4.22 -5.56
C MET A 36 -3.41 5.22 -6.23
N THR A 37 -3.71 5.57 -7.48
CA THR A 37 -2.97 6.57 -8.26
C THR A 37 -3.98 7.37 -9.10
N THR A 38 -3.68 8.64 -9.35
CA THR A 38 -4.44 9.48 -10.27
C THR A 38 -4.03 9.25 -11.72
N ASN A 39 -2.92 8.55 -11.96
CA ASN A 39 -2.46 8.21 -13.30
C ASN A 39 -3.31 7.06 -13.86
N LEU A 40 -4.19 7.38 -14.80
CA LEU A 40 -5.17 6.42 -15.34
C LEU A 40 -4.51 5.29 -16.15
N ASP A 41 -3.41 5.59 -16.84
CA ASP A 41 -2.69 4.65 -17.70
C ASP A 41 -1.79 3.68 -16.91
N GLU A 42 -1.66 3.90 -15.60
CA GLU A 42 -0.85 3.09 -14.74
C GLU A 42 -1.59 1.82 -14.30
N HIS A 43 -1.34 0.73 -15.03
CA HIS A 43 -1.70 -0.65 -14.66
C HIS A 43 -0.62 -1.31 -13.77
N SER A 44 0.19 -0.51 -13.09
CA SER A 44 1.38 -1.01 -12.44
C SER A 44 1.04 -1.79 -11.17
N ILE A 45 1.95 -2.66 -10.76
CA ILE A 45 1.92 -3.34 -9.46
C ILE A 45 3.04 -2.70 -8.64
N ILE A 46 2.76 -2.34 -7.39
CA ILE A 46 3.83 -1.98 -6.46
C ILE A 46 4.36 -3.25 -5.80
N GLN A 47 5.68 -3.41 -5.73
CA GLN A 47 6.32 -4.59 -5.15
C GLN A 47 6.71 -4.36 -3.69
N VAL A 48 6.34 -5.30 -2.81
CA VAL A 48 6.68 -5.29 -1.38
C VAL A 48 7.01 -6.70 -0.93
N ASP A 49 8.21 -6.91 -0.40
CA ASP A 49 8.72 -8.24 -0.02
C ASP A 49 8.57 -9.30 -1.13
N GLY A 50 8.76 -8.90 -2.39
CA GLY A 50 8.57 -9.76 -3.58
C GLY A 50 7.10 -10.11 -3.87
N ASN A 51 6.15 -9.49 -3.19
CA ASN A 51 4.72 -9.65 -3.42
C ASN A 51 4.13 -8.38 -4.05
N GLY A 52 3.29 -8.56 -5.07
CA GLY A 52 2.62 -7.46 -5.74
C GLY A 52 1.37 -6.98 -5.02
N ILE A 53 1.29 -5.69 -4.71
CA ILE A 53 0.06 -5.00 -4.31
C ILE A 53 -0.60 -4.42 -5.56
N ARG A 54 -1.89 -4.72 -5.73
CA ARG A 54 -2.67 -4.28 -6.89
C ARG A 54 -3.20 -2.86 -6.69
N ARG A 55 -3.37 -2.16 -7.81
CA ARG A 55 -4.15 -0.92 -7.85
C ARG A 55 -5.60 -1.22 -7.47
N THR A 56 -6.22 -0.32 -6.73
CA THR A 56 -7.67 -0.30 -6.49
C THR A 56 -8.23 1.03 -6.98
N ASP A 57 -9.46 1.03 -7.50
CA ASP A 57 -10.14 2.24 -7.97
C ASP A 57 -10.96 2.92 -6.87
N TYR A 58 -11.25 2.19 -5.79
CA TYR A 58 -12.02 2.69 -4.66
C TYR A 58 -11.34 2.41 -3.32
N PHE A 59 -11.41 3.39 -2.43
CA PHE A 59 -11.06 3.25 -1.03
C PHE A 59 -12.33 2.97 -0.22
N LYS A 60 -12.34 1.85 0.51
CA LYS A 60 -13.43 1.53 1.44
C LYS A 60 -12.98 1.81 2.87
N TYR A 61 -13.46 2.90 3.45
CA TYR A 61 -13.33 3.15 4.88
C TYR A 61 -14.38 2.33 5.64
N LEU A 62 -13.96 1.54 6.63
CA LEU A 62 -14.85 0.67 7.41
C LEU A 62 -15.53 1.37 8.59
N GLY A 63 -15.26 2.67 8.78
CA GLY A 63 -15.85 3.46 9.85
C GLY A 63 -15.17 3.23 11.20
N SER A 64 -14.52 4.27 11.71
CA SER A 64 -14.69 4.66 13.11
C SER A 64 -15.24 6.07 13.03
N THR A 65 -16.29 6.37 13.81
CA THR A 65 -16.82 7.73 13.91
C THR A 65 -15.65 8.69 14.11
N LEU A 66 -15.50 9.68 13.23
CA LEU A 66 -14.66 10.84 13.51
C LEU A 66 -15.42 11.67 14.55
N SER A 67 -15.29 11.32 15.83
CA SER A 67 -15.77 12.15 16.94
C SER A 67 -14.71 13.15 17.32
#